data_AF-W4E576-F1
#
_entry.id   AF-W4E576-F1
#
_cell.length_a   1.000
_cell.length_b   1.000
_cell.length_c   1.000
_cell.angle_alpha   90.00
_cell.angle_beta   90.00
_cell.angle_gamma   90.00
#
_symmetry.space_group_name_H-M   'P 1'
#
loop_
_entity.id
_entity.type
_entity.pdbx_description
1 polymer ?
#
loop_
_entity_poly.entity_id
_entity_poly.type
_entity_poly.pdbx_seq_one_letter_code
_entity_poly.pdbx_strand_id
1 'polypeptide(L)'
;MSERLPCQTPGCTGSILPATALKTGGICMPCQQRKLAEERQAYIEQNRKEVNRYAGIHDPVEILTMMHSPRKPDPLIKEVPYPRTAQELYHGLTEEERGRMESYAVHLLEEEDIDQAETVLVSLLCFTDTRLGPGLEMLLHTGNYSPAILFKDADAQVRDRLIAQVESDPVNRNLLLLALAWIGDEEVVRLFAAWRQSPPEWASALYIAPEMYAREAGWELDAGGGKKQLYHPECYPFLVSREDTLEAPGAPAAVQMLQAGTHACPWCGGALTVLFDYDLKHPQVRFMELPGKRLRIAACMHCNCYGTVYMKADLEGGYAWSEYNVVPGYLPDNTGGALAFNTWHVMQLSEQPAGTYESAYWVLEAPASQIGGHPAWIQDADYPACPCCAQTMTFAAQADMGQVAEDEGIYYAFLCRECLITAVNYQQT
;
A
#
# COMPACT_ATOMS: atom_id res chain seq x y z
N MET A 1 -40.17 35.51 22.37
CA MET A 1 -40.05 34.10 21.96
C MET A 1 -40.83 33.94 20.67
N SER A 2 -40.17 33.66 19.55
CA SER A 2 -40.87 33.47 18.27
C SER A 2 -41.65 32.16 18.31
N GLU A 3 -42.96 32.22 18.13
CA GLU A 3 -43.85 31.06 18.03
C GLU A 3 -43.40 30.15 16.88
N ARG A 4 -43.07 28.90 17.19
CA ARG A 4 -42.59 27.91 16.22
C ARG A 4 -43.73 26.97 15.84
N LEU A 5 -43.83 26.66 14.56
CA LEU A 5 -44.84 25.77 13.99
C LEU A 5 -44.28 24.34 13.86
N PRO A 6 -45.07 23.29 14.10
CA PRO A 6 -44.63 21.91 13.87
C PRO A 6 -44.43 21.64 12.38
N CYS A 7 -43.46 20.78 12.04
CA CYS A 7 -43.27 20.28 10.69
C CYS A 7 -44.48 19.43 10.24
N GLN A 8 -44.94 19.62 9.01
CA GLN A 8 -46.08 18.88 8.45
C GLN A 8 -45.70 17.49 7.90
N THR A 9 -44.43 17.11 7.88
CA THR A 9 -44.01 15.78 7.43
C THR A 9 -44.42 14.71 8.45
N PRO A 10 -45.14 13.65 8.05
CA PRO A 10 -45.53 12.57 8.95
C PRO A 10 -44.33 11.98 9.70
N GLY A 11 -44.44 11.86 11.03
CA GLY A 11 -43.39 11.30 11.89
C GLY A 11 -42.21 12.24 12.20
N CYS A 12 -42.21 13.48 11.69
CA CYS A 12 -41.18 14.47 12.02
C CYS A 12 -41.51 15.20 13.33
N THR A 13 -40.57 15.25 14.27
CA THR A 13 -40.70 15.98 15.55
C THR A 13 -40.17 17.41 15.48
N GLY A 14 -39.69 17.86 14.32
CA GLY A 14 -39.09 19.18 14.13
C GLY A 14 -40.09 20.33 14.20
N SER A 15 -39.63 21.49 14.64
CA SER A 15 -40.40 22.74 14.62
C SER A 15 -39.65 23.83 13.84
N ILE A 16 -40.39 24.71 13.17
CA ILE A 16 -39.87 25.70 12.23
C ILE A 16 -40.41 27.09 12.53
N LEU A 17 -39.69 28.11 12.09
CA LEU A 17 -40.18 29.49 12.16
C LEU A 17 -41.28 29.71 11.12
N PRO A 18 -42.24 30.62 11.35
CA PRO A 18 -43.29 30.95 10.39
C PRO A 18 -42.76 31.35 9.01
N ALA A 19 -41.62 32.07 8.97
CA ALA A 19 -40.94 32.43 7.73
C ALA A 19 -40.45 31.20 6.93
N THR A 20 -39.96 30.17 7.62
CA THR A 20 -39.57 28.90 6.97
C THR A 20 -40.80 28.17 6.46
N ALA A 21 -41.87 28.08 7.26
CA ALA A 21 -43.11 27.44 6.87
C ALA A 21 -43.72 28.05 5.60
N LEU A 22 -43.66 29.39 5.45
CA LEU A 22 -44.12 30.08 4.25
C LEU A 22 -43.29 29.71 3.00
N LYS A 23 -41.97 29.54 3.17
CA LYS A 23 -41.06 29.21 2.07
C LYS A 23 -41.13 27.74 1.62
N THR A 24 -41.36 26.83 2.55
CA THR A 24 -41.27 25.37 2.32
C THR A 24 -42.63 24.67 2.29
N GLY A 25 -43.73 25.43 2.44
CA GLY A 25 -45.08 24.89 2.52
C GLY A 25 -45.38 24.14 3.83
N GLY A 26 -44.75 24.54 4.93
CA GLY A 26 -44.98 23.95 6.27
C GLY A 26 -44.07 22.77 6.65
N ILE A 27 -43.08 22.46 5.81
CA ILE A 27 -42.14 21.35 6.03
C ILE A 27 -40.78 21.88 6.53
N CYS A 28 -40.09 21.16 7.41
CA CYS A 28 -38.76 21.57 7.84
C CYS A 28 -37.71 21.38 6.75
N MET A 29 -36.64 22.17 6.78
CA MET A 29 -35.56 22.11 5.78
C MET A 29 -35.00 20.69 5.58
N PRO A 30 -34.72 19.88 6.65
CA PRO A 30 -34.29 18.49 6.47
C PRO A 30 -35.29 17.62 5.70
N CYS A 31 -36.59 17.73 6.00
CA CYS A 31 -37.60 16.95 5.30
C CYS A 31 -37.80 17.41 3.85
N GLN A 32 -37.66 18.70 3.57
CA GLN A 32 -37.69 19.22 2.19
C GLN A 32 -36.47 18.75 1.39
N GLN A 33 -35.28 18.79 1.99
CA GLN A 33 -34.05 18.29 1.36
C GLN A 33 -34.15 16.79 1.05
N ARG A 34 -34.69 15.98 1.98
CA ARG A 34 -34.94 14.55 1.73
C ARG A 34 -35.87 14.34 0.53
N LYS A 35 -36.99 15.09 0.47
CA LYS A 35 -37.92 15.00 -0.65
C LYS A 35 -37.26 15.37 -1.98
N LEU A 36 -36.50 16.46 -2.03
CA LEU A 36 -35.76 16.88 -3.23
C LEU A 36 -34.70 15.84 -3.63
N ALA A 37 -34.06 15.19 -2.66
CA ALA A 37 -33.10 14.12 -2.91
C ALA A 37 -33.78 12.89 -3.51
N GLU A 38 -34.95 12.49 -2.99
CA GLU A 38 -35.78 11.40 -3.54
C GLU A 38 -36.25 11.71 -4.97
N GLU A 39 -36.74 12.92 -5.22
CA GLU A 39 -37.15 13.38 -6.56
C GLU A 39 -35.97 13.38 -7.54
N ARG A 40 -34.80 13.87 -7.10
CA ARG A 40 -33.57 13.86 -7.90
C ARG A 40 -33.09 12.43 -8.18
N GLN A 41 -33.14 11.54 -7.20
CA GLN A 41 -32.74 10.15 -7.36
C GLN A 41 -33.65 9.43 -8.34
N ALA A 42 -34.97 9.61 -8.23
CA ALA A 42 -35.94 9.05 -9.18
C ALA A 42 -35.71 9.59 -10.60
N TYR A 43 -35.39 10.89 -10.75
CA TYR A 43 -35.02 11.45 -12.04
C TYR A 43 -33.76 10.80 -12.61
N ILE A 44 -32.72 10.61 -11.80
CA ILE A 44 -31.48 9.95 -12.22
C ILE A 44 -31.77 8.52 -12.69
N GLU A 45 -32.49 7.72 -11.89
CA GLU A 45 -32.81 6.34 -12.23
C GLU A 45 -33.61 6.21 -13.54
N GLN A 46 -34.53 7.14 -13.80
CA GLN A 46 -35.34 7.13 -15.02
C GLN A 46 -34.58 7.61 -16.27
N ASN A 47 -33.56 8.45 -16.10
CA ASN A 47 -32.86 9.10 -17.21
C ASN A 47 -31.42 8.60 -17.40
N ARG A 48 -30.97 7.66 -16.56
CA ARG A 48 -29.62 7.08 -16.64
C ARG A 48 -29.46 6.26 -17.91
N LYS A 49 -28.39 6.54 -18.67
CA LYS A 49 -28.04 5.86 -19.92
C LYS A 49 -26.75 5.08 -19.75
N GLU A 50 -26.66 3.91 -20.38
CA GLU A 50 -25.42 3.15 -20.45
C GLU A 50 -24.56 3.63 -21.63
N VAL A 51 -23.28 3.89 -21.36
CA VAL A 51 -22.32 4.38 -22.36
C VAL A 51 -21.09 3.49 -22.32
N ASN A 52 -20.74 2.88 -23.46
CA ASN A 52 -19.48 2.15 -23.62
C ASN A 52 -18.48 3.02 -24.38
N ARG A 53 -17.58 3.69 -23.65
CA ARG A 53 -16.53 4.54 -24.23
C ARG A 53 -15.43 3.76 -24.93
N TYR A 54 -15.25 2.48 -24.61
CA TYR A 54 -14.23 1.61 -25.19
C TYR A 54 -14.72 0.90 -26.47
N ALA A 55 -15.94 1.19 -26.92
CA ALA A 55 -16.54 0.52 -28.07
C ALA A 55 -15.70 0.76 -29.34
N GLY A 56 -15.19 -0.32 -29.93
CA GLY A 56 -14.37 -0.28 -31.15
C GLY A 56 -12.90 0.05 -30.92
N ILE A 57 -12.46 0.20 -29.67
CA ILE A 57 -11.07 0.46 -29.31
C ILE A 57 -10.42 -0.86 -28.90
N HIS A 58 -9.31 -1.18 -29.56
CA HIS A 58 -8.57 -2.43 -29.36
C HIS A 58 -7.11 -2.23 -28.97
N ASP A 59 -6.59 -1.01 -29.12
CA ASP A 59 -5.23 -0.66 -28.74
C ASP A 59 -5.12 -0.53 -27.21
N PRO A 60 -4.32 -1.36 -26.53
CA PRO A 60 -4.20 -1.33 -25.08
C PRO A 60 -3.67 0.01 -24.55
N VAL A 61 -2.81 0.70 -25.31
CA VAL A 61 -2.26 2.02 -24.94
C VAL A 61 -3.37 3.08 -24.95
N GLU A 62 -4.24 3.06 -25.96
CA GLU A 62 -5.38 3.98 -26.04
C GLU A 62 -6.37 3.72 -24.90
N ILE A 63 -6.64 2.45 -24.59
CA ILE A 63 -7.51 2.07 -23.48
C ILE A 63 -6.93 2.54 -22.14
N LEU A 64 -5.62 2.32 -21.89
CA LEU A 64 -4.95 2.78 -20.67
C LEU A 64 -4.96 4.30 -20.55
N THR A 65 -4.67 5.01 -21.63
CA THR A 65 -4.76 6.49 -21.69
C THR A 65 -6.15 6.96 -21.28
N MET A 66 -7.20 6.30 -21.78
CA MET A 66 -8.59 6.59 -21.43
C MET A 66 -8.93 6.25 -19.96
N MET A 67 -8.31 5.21 -19.40
CA MET A 67 -8.49 4.82 -18.01
C MET A 67 -7.91 5.86 -17.04
N HIS A 68 -6.72 6.39 -17.34
CA HIS A 68 -6.01 7.41 -16.56
C HIS A 68 -6.59 8.83 -16.72
N SER A 69 -7.28 9.09 -17.84
CA SER A 69 -7.88 10.41 -18.09
C SER A 69 -8.91 10.79 -17.01
N PRO A 70 -8.90 12.04 -16.49
CA PRO A 70 -9.81 12.49 -15.45
C PRO A 70 -11.27 12.37 -15.89
N ARG A 71 -12.13 11.98 -14.95
CA ARG A 71 -13.56 11.80 -15.22
C ARG A 71 -14.37 12.90 -14.56
N LYS A 72 -15.30 13.50 -15.30
CA LYS A 72 -16.36 14.34 -14.73
C LYS A 72 -17.55 13.43 -14.40
N PRO A 73 -17.91 13.24 -13.11
CA PRO A 73 -19.03 12.38 -12.75
C PRO A 73 -20.33 12.93 -13.32
N ASP A 74 -20.98 12.18 -14.21
CA ASP A 74 -22.34 12.46 -14.67
C ASP A 74 -23.30 11.42 -14.07
N PRO A 75 -24.19 11.79 -13.14
CA PRO A 75 -25.10 10.84 -12.51
C PRO A 75 -26.04 10.15 -13.52
N LEU A 76 -26.28 10.77 -14.68
CA LEU A 76 -27.12 10.25 -15.76
C LEU A 76 -26.38 9.31 -16.71
N ILE A 77 -25.08 9.09 -16.52
CA ILE A 77 -24.30 8.15 -17.30
C ILE A 77 -23.85 7.01 -16.41
N LYS A 78 -24.10 5.77 -16.85
CA LYS A 78 -23.51 4.56 -16.29
C LYS A 78 -22.55 4.00 -17.33
N GLU A 79 -21.25 4.16 -17.09
CA GLU A 79 -20.26 3.62 -18.01
C GLU A 79 -20.19 2.09 -17.92
N VAL A 80 -20.06 1.44 -19.06
CA VAL A 80 -19.74 0.02 -19.10
C VAL A 80 -18.26 -0.12 -18.75
N PRO A 81 -17.90 -0.87 -17.70
CA PRO A 81 -16.50 -1.08 -17.35
C PRO A 81 -15.77 -1.84 -18.46
N TYR A 82 -14.49 -1.53 -18.65
CA TYR A 82 -13.66 -2.33 -19.55
C TYR A 82 -13.48 -3.75 -18.97
N PRO A 83 -13.45 -4.83 -19.78
CA PRO A 83 -13.40 -6.19 -19.26
C PRO A 83 -12.13 -6.56 -18.47
N ARG A 84 -11.03 -5.83 -18.69
CA ARG A 84 -9.76 -6.02 -17.98
C ARG A 84 -9.46 -4.84 -17.08
N THR A 85 -8.70 -5.07 -16.01
CA THR A 85 -8.20 -3.97 -15.17
C THR A 85 -7.02 -3.26 -15.86
N ALA A 86 -6.66 -2.05 -15.38
CA ALA A 86 -5.47 -1.36 -15.85
C ALA A 86 -4.20 -2.19 -15.60
N GLN A 87 -4.10 -2.81 -14.41
CA GLN A 87 -3.02 -3.73 -14.05
C GLN A 87 -2.88 -4.87 -15.06
N GLU A 88 -3.98 -5.58 -15.38
CA GLU A 88 -3.96 -6.66 -16.37
C GLU A 88 -3.53 -6.16 -17.76
N LEU A 89 -3.92 -4.95 -18.15
CA LEU A 89 -3.49 -4.35 -19.41
C LEU A 89 -2.00 -4.04 -19.42
N TYR A 90 -1.46 -3.46 -18.34
CA TYR A 90 -0.02 -3.20 -18.20
C TYR A 90 0.82 -4.47 -18.30
N HIS A 91 0.42 -5.55 -17.60
CA HIS A 91 1.10 -6.85 -17.71
C HIS A 91 1.16 -7.39 -19.15
N GLY A 92 0.18 -7.01 -19.98
CA GLY A 92 0.08 -7.43 -21.38
C GLY A 92 0.83 -6.56 -22.39
N LEU A 93 1.43 -5.43 -21.99
CA LEU A 93 2.08 -4.50 -22.93
C LEU A 93 3.39 -5.07 -23.47
N THR A 94 3.56 -4.96 -24.78
CA THR A 94 4.82 -5.15 -25.50
C THR A 94 5.81 -4.03 -25.20
N GLU A 95 7.10 -4.23 -25.54
CA GLU A 95 8.13 -3.20 -25.39
C GLU A 95 7.79 -1.89 -26.15
N GLU A 96 7.25 -2.02 -27.36
CA GLU A 96 6.80 -0.85 -28.14
C GLU A 96 5.64 -0.11 -27.44
N GLU A 97 4.65 -0.84 -26.93
CA GLU A 97 3.50 -0.25 -26.23
C GLU A 97 3.89 0.39 -24.89
N ARG A 98 4.87 -0.17 -24.17
CA ARG A 98 5.46 0.44 -22.97
C ARG A 98 6.13 1.77 -23.32
N GLY A 99 6.90 1.83 -24.42
CA GLY A 99 7.50 3.08 -24.90
C GLY A 99 6.46 4.13 -25.29
N ARG A 100 5.31 3.70 -25.85
CA ARG A 100 4.19 4.59 -26.14
C ARG A 100 3.52 5.12 -24.86
N MET A 101 3.35 4.29 -23.83
CA MET A 101 2.84 4.72 -22.53
C MET A 101 3.80 5.70 -21.83
N GLU A 102 5.10 5.47 -21.90
CA GLU A 102 6.09 6.42 -21.37
C GLU A 102 6.05 7.75 -22.15
N SER A 103 5.91 7.70 -23.48
CA SER A 103 5.75 8.90 -24.30
C SER A 103 4.48 9.69 -23.94
N TYR A 104 3.39 8.99 -23.60
CA TYR A 104 2.17 9.63 -23.08
C TYR A 104 2.42 10.33 -21.74
N ALA A 105 3.16 9.70 -20.82
CA ALA A 105 3.54 10.37 -19.57
C ALA A 105 4.45 11.59 -19.79
N VAL A 106 5.37 11.54 -20.75
CA VAL A 106 6.18 12.71 -21.13
C VAL A 106 5.29 13.85 -21.61
N HIS A 107 4.29 13.56 -22.45
CA HIS A 107 3.33 14.57 -22.89
C HIS A 107 2.56 15.19 -21.72
N LEU A 108 2.11 14.39 -20.75
CA LEU A 108 1.46 14.90 -19.53
C LEU A 108 2.39 15.82 -18.71
N LEU A 109 3.68 15.47 -18.58
CA LEU A 109 4.68 16.33 -17.92
C LEU A 109 4.87 17.65 -18.66
N GLU A 110 4.88 17.65 -19.99
CA GLU A 110 4.95 18.87 -20.81
C GLU A 110 3.71 19.76 -20.65
N GLU A 111 2.54 19.17 -20.37
CA GLU A 111 1.29 19.87 -20.06
C GLU A 111 1.16 20.26 -18.58
N GLU A 112 2.19 20.03 -17.76
CA GLU A 112 2.22 20.27 -16.31
C GLU A 112 1.20 19.42 -15.50
N ASP A 113 0.71 18.32 -16.08
CA ASP A 113 -0.18 17.35 -15.41
C ASP A 113 0.64 16.26 -14.69
N ILE A 114 1.39 16.70 -13.67
CA ILE A 114 2.37 15.88 -12.95
C ILE A 114 1.71 14.68 -12.27
N ASP A 115 0.55 14.87 -11.63
CA ASP A 115 -0.13 13.82 -10.88
C ASP A 115 -0.52 12.62 -11.77
N GLN A 116 -1.01 12.89 -12.99
CA GLN A 116 -1.32 11.81 -13.95
C GLN A 116 -0.07 11.20 -14.55
N ALA A 117 0.94 12.02 -14.87
CA ALA A 117 2.20 11.50 -15.39
C ALA A 117 2.84 10.53 -14.39
N GLU A 118 2.86 10.90 -13.11
CA GLU A 118 3.32 10.05 -12.01
C GLU A 118 2.54 8.73 -11.97
N THR A 119 1.21 8.80 -11.96
CA THR A 119 0.36 7.60 -11.92
C THR A 119 0.67 6.65 -13.07
N VAL A 120 0.88 7.19 -14.28
CA VAL A 120 1.25 6.39 -15.47
C VAL A 120 2.64 5.79 -15.32
N LEU A 121 3.65 6.58 -14.96
CA LEU A 121 5.04 6.13 -14.86
C LEU A 121 5.22 5.08 -13.75
N VAL A 122 4.59 5.28 -12.60
CA VAL A 122 4.65 4.31 -11.49
C VAL A 122 3.90 3.03 -11.86
N SER A 123 2.73 3.12 -12.50
CA SER A 123 2.02 1.93 -12.98
C SER A 123 2.86 1.15 -14.00
N LEU A 124 3.50 1.85 -14.93
CA LEU A 124 4.39 1.24 -15.92
C LEU A 124 5.56 0.53 -15.24
N LEU A 125 6.22 1.18 -14.28
CA LEU A 125 7.33 0.60 -13.54
C LEU A 125 6.90 -0.61 -12.71
N CYS A 126 5.91 -0.47 -11.84
CA CYS A 126 5.50 -1.51 -10.89
C CYS A 126 4.95 -2.76 -11.58
N PHE A 127 4.13 -2.59 -12.63
CA PHE A 127 3.47 -3.73 -13.30
C PHE A 127 4.29 -4.32 -14.44
N THR A 128 5.36 -3.66 -14.91
CA THR A 128 6.12 -4.18 -16.06
C THR A 128 7.62 -4.29 -15.84
N ASP A 129 8.09 -3.87 -14.66
CA ASP A 129 9.51 -3.74 -14.29
C ASP A 129 10.31 -2.94 -15.31
N THR A 130 9.65 -1.97 -15.97
CA THR A 130 10.27 -1.15 -17.01
C THR A 130 11.21 -0.15 -16.39
N ARG A 131 12.46 -0.15 -16.86
CA ARG A 131 13.41 0.92 -16.62
C ARG A 131 13.01 2.14 -17.46
N LEU A 132 12.68 3.24 -16.79
CA LEU A 132 12.30 4.49 -17.44
C LEU A 132 13.51 5.17 -18.08
N GLY A 133 13.30 5.82 -19.22
CA GLY A 133 14.29 6.59 -19.95
C GLY A 133 13.79 8.03 -20.18
N PRO A 134 13.10 8.32 -21.31
CA PRO A 134 12.59 9.66 -21.61
C PRO A 134 11.75 10.30 -20.49
N GLY A 135 10.89 9.53 -19.81
CA GLY A 135 10.08 10.04 -18.70
C GLY A 135 10.95 10.48 -17.52
N LEU A 136 11.98 9.69 -17.20
CA LEU A 136 12.93 10.01 -16.14
C LEU A 136 13.77 11.26 -16.44
N GLU A 137 14.21 11.42 -17.69
CA GLU A 137 14.93 12.62 -18.11
C GLU A 137 14.07 13.89 -18.01
N MET A 138 12.77 13.80 -18.33
CA MET A 138 11.85 14.91 -18.19
C MET A 138 11.64 15.30 -16.71
N LEU A 139 11.50 14.32 -15.82
CA LEU A 139 11.44 14.55 -14.37
C LEU A 139 12.71 15.25 -13.86
N LEU A 140 13.89 14.79 -14.28
CA LEU A 140 15.17 15.43 -13.95
C LEU A 140 15.28 16.85 -14.51
N HIS A 141 14.75 17.11 -15.71
CA HIS A 141 14.76 18.44 -16.31
C HIS A 141 13.89 19.44 -15.54
N THR A 142 12.74 18.97 -15.05
CA THR A 142 11.75 19.76 -14.31
C THR A 142 12.05 19.84 -12.80
N GLY A 143 13.08 19.13 -12.31
CA GLY A 143 13.46 19.11 -10.90
C GLY A 143 12.51 18.28 -10.03
N ASN A 144 11.78 17.33 -10.63
CA ASN A 144 10.87 16.43 -9.94
C ASN A 144 11.60 15.12 -9.58
N TYR A 145 11.73 14.86 -8.28
CA TYR A 145 12.45 13.69 -7.73
C TYR A 145 11.52 12.71 -7.00
N SER A 146 10.21 12.97 -7.03
CA SER A 146 9.18 12.16 -6.39
C SER A 146 8.25 11.56 -7.44
N PRO A 147 7.74 10.34 -7.23
CA PRO A 147 8.14 9.39 -6.18
C PRO A 147 9.49 8.75 -6.55
N ALA A 148 10.32 8.52 -5.54
CA ALA A 148 11.70 8.11 -5.76
C ALA A 148 11.85 6.74 -6.42
N ILE A 149 10.83 5.88 -6.34
CA ILE A 149 10.77 4.59 -7.05
C ILE A 149 10.96 4.74 -8.56
N LEU A 150 10.58 5.88 -9.15
CA LEU A 150 10.77 6.15 -10.58
C LEU A 150 12.25 6.16 -11.02
N PHE A 151 13.16 6.33 -10.06
CA PHE A 151 14.61 6.28 -10.29
C PHE A 151 15.19 4.87 -10.13
N LYS A 152 14.36 3.87 -9.86
CA LYS A 152 14.79 2.48 -9.72
C LYS A 152 15.59 2.06 -10.95
N ASP A 153 16.79 1.53 -10.69
CA ASP A 153 17.73 1.07 -11.70
C ASP A 153 18.09 2.13 -12.76
N ALA A 154 17.98 3.44 -12.48
CA ALA A 154 18.41 4.48 -13.41
C ALA A 154 19.89 4.30 -13.81
N ASP A 155 20.28 4.85 -14.96
CA ASP A 155 21.64 4.62 -15.47
C ASP A 155 22.71 5.43 -14.75
N ALA A 156 23.96 5.11 -15.09
CA ALA A 156 25.13 5.78 -14.51
C ALA A 156 25.11 7.29 -14.75
N GLN A 157 24.57 7.75 -15.88
CA GLN A 157 24.49 9.18 -16.21
C GLN A 157 23.50 9.88 -15.26
N VAL A 158 22.32 9.30 -15.04
CA VAL A 158 21.34 9.80 -14.07
C VAL A 158 21.91 9.77 -12.65
N ARG A 159 22.50 8.64 -12.24
CA ARG A 159 23.14 8.49 -10.93
C ARG A 159 24.17 9.58 -10.67
N ASP A 160 25.13 9.76 -11.59
CA ASP A 160 26.23 10.70 -11.40
C ASP A 160 25.73 12.15 -11.34
N ARG A 161 24.66 12.46 -12.08
CA ARG A 161 23.96 13.76 -12.00
C ARG A 161 23.32 13.96 -10.62
N LEU A 162 22.63 12.96 -10.08
CA LEU A 162 22.03 13.03 -8.74
C LEU A 162 23.09 13.15 -7.63
N ILE A 163 24.21 12.42 -7.74
CA ILE A 163 25.35 12.53 -6.82
C ILE A 163 25.94 13.95 -6.87
N ALA A 164 26.10 14.55 -8.05
CA ALA A 164 26.57 15.93 -8.12
C ALA A 164 25.58 16.92 -7.49
N GLN A 165 24.28 16.67 -7.66
CA GLN A 165 23.24 17.56 -7.17
C GLN A 165 23.03 17.48 -5.65
N VAL A 166 23.13 16.29 -5.04
CA VAL A 166 22.92 16.10 -3.60
C VAL A 166 23.88 16.95 -2.75
N GLU A 167 25.09 17.20 -3.25
CA GLU A 167 26.10 18.02 -2.59
C GLU A 167 25.70 19.51 -2.56
N SER A 168 24.96 20.00 -3.55
CA SER A 168 24.72 21.44 -3.76
C SER A 168 23.27 21.89 -3.59
N ASP A 169 22.31 20.96 -3.56
CA ASP A 169 20.87 21.26 -3.46
C ASP A 169 20.31 20.89 -2.08
N PRO A 170 20.35 21.80 -1.09
CA PRO A 170 19.81 21.53 0.24
C PRO A 170 18.28 21.42 0.28
N VAL A 171 17.58 21.95 -0.73
CA VAL A 171 16.11 21.96 -0.76
C VAL A 171 15.62 20.55 -1.12
N ASN A 172 16.20 19.94 -2.15
CA ASN A 172 15.78 18.63 -2.64
C ASN A 172 16.58 17.45 -2.07
N ARG A 173 17.53 17.69 -1.16
CA ARG A 173 18.47 16.67 -0.67
C ARG A 173 17.80 15.39 -0.20
N ASN A 174 16.68 15.48 0.52
CA ASN A 174 15.93 14.30 0.94
C ASN A 174 15.48 13.45 -0.25
N LEU A 175 14.86 14.08 -1.26
CA LEU A 175 14.36 13.38 -2.44
C LEU A 175 15.51 12.82 -3.30
N LEU A 176 16.63 13.55 -3.39
CA LEU A 176 17.83 13.09 -4.09
C LEU A 176 18.43 11.83 -3.43
N LEU A 177 18.47 11.77 -2.10
CA LEU A 177 18.93 10.59 -1.35
C LEU A 177 17.99 9.40 -1.54
N LEU A 178 16.67 9.64 -1.56
CA LEU A 178 15.68 8.60 -1.88
C LEU A 178 15.87 8.08 -3.32
N ALA A 179 16.03 8.96 -4.30
CA ALA A 179 16.26 8.57 -5.69
C ALA A 179 17.56 7.75 -5.84
N LEU A 180 18.65 8.18 -5.19
CA LEU A 180 19.90 7.41 -5.14
C LEU A 180 19.69 6.03 -4.50
N ALA A 181 18.96 5.94 -3.39
CA ALA A 181 18.62 4.68 -2.74
C ALA A 181 17.92 3.70 -3.69
N TRP A 182 16.97 4.20 -4.50
CA TRP A 182 16.25 3.40 -5.50
C TRP A 182 17.12 2.99 -6.70
N ILE A 183 18.08 3.82 -7.12
CA ILE A 183 19.12 3.39 -8.09
C ILE A 183 19.93 2.24 -7.50
N GLY A 184 20.43 2.40 -6.28
CA GLY A 184 20.95 1.32 -5.44
C GLY A 184 22.05 0.44 -6.06
N ASP A 185 22.77 0.95 -7.06
CA ASP A 185 23.85 0.24 -7.73
C ASP A 185 25.14 0.22 -6.89
N GLU A 186 26.19 -0.44 -7.38
CA GLU A 186 27.44 -0.61 -6.65
C GLU A 186 28.08 0.73 -6.25
N GLU A 187 27.93 1.76 -7.07
CA GLU A 187 28.51 3.08 -6.79
C GLU A 187 27.73 3.83 -5.73
N VAL A 188 26.39 3.76 -5.75
CA VAL A 188 25.56 4.29 -4.66
C VAL A 188 25.88 3.59 -3.34
N VAL A 189 25.99 2.25 -3.35
CA VAL A 189 26.33 1.47 -2.14
C VAL A 189 27.69 1.91 -1.59
N ARG A 190 28.70 2.06 -2.46
CA ARG A 190 30.03 2.54 -2.09
C ARG A 190 29.98 3.96 -1.51
N LEU A 191 29.19 4.85 -2.11
CA LEU A 191 29.01 6.23 -1.66
C LEU A 191 28.36 6.29 -0.27
N PHE A 192 27.26 5.57 -0.07
CA PHE A 192 26.58 5.51 1.23
C PHE A 192 27.50 4.90 2.29
N ALA A 193 28.28 3.88 1.96
CA ALA A 193 29.26 3.30 2.87
C ALA A 193 30.40 4.29 3.23
N ALA A 194 30.83 5.12 2.28
CA ALA A 194 31.81 6.18 2.52
C ALA A 194 31.23 7.27 3.44
N TRP A 195 29.99 7.71 3.20
CA TRP A 195 29.31 8.69 4.05
C TRP A 195 29.04 8.17 5.46
N ARG A 196 28.74 6.87 5.64
CA ARG A 196 28.62 6.26 6.98
C ARG A 196 29.92 6.36 7.78
N GLN A 197 31.07 6.25 7.13
CA GLN A 197 32.40 6.34 7.78
C GLN A 197 32.86 7.78 7.98
N SER A 198 32.59 8.64 7.00
CA SER A 198 32.96 10.06 7.00
C SER A 198 31.77 10.89 6.52
N PRO A 199 30.84 11.23 7.43
CA PRO A 199 29.63 11.97 7.06
C PRO A 199 29.96 13.31 6.40
N PRO A 200 29.26 13.68 5.31
CA PRO A 200 29.43 14.99 4.69
C PRO A 200 28.92 16.10 5.63
N GLU A 201 29.41 17.33 5.46
CA GLU A 201 29.07 18.45 6.35
C GLU A 201 27.56 18.71 6.44
N TRP A 202 26.82 18.46 5.35
CA TRP A 202 25.38 18.64 5.31
C TRP A 202 24.58 17.53 6.01
N ALA A 203 25.21 16.40 6.40
CA ALA A 203 24.50 15.27 7.00
C ALA A 203 23.80 15.64 8.32
N SER A 204 24.37 16.57 9.09
CA SER A 204 23.76 17.03 10.36
C SER A 204 22.48 17.85 10.17
N ALA A 205 22.17 18.27 8.94
CA ALA A 205 20.91 18.95 8.61
C ALA A 205 19.77 17.96 8.32
N LEU A 206 20.08 16.66 8.19
CA LEU A 206 19.09 15.61 7.94
C LEU A 206 18.53 15.06 9.26
N TYR A 207 17.31 14.53 9.20
CA TYR A 207 16.70 13.85 10.34
C TYR A 207 17.30 12.46 10.60
N ILE A 208 17.72 11.78 9.54
CA ILE A 208 18.40 10.48 9.58
C ILE A 208 19.72 10.54 8.80
N ALA A 209 20.62 9.60 9.08
CA ALA A 209 21.88 9.50 8.37
C ALA A 209 21.66 9.19 6.87
N PRO A 210 22.53 9.67 5.96
CA PRO A 210 22.32 9.56 4.51
C PRO A 210 22.11 8.11 4.03
N GLU A 211 22.85 7.15 4.58
CA GLU A 211 22.76 5.74 4.22
C GLU A 211 21.44 5.08 4.65
N MET A 212 20.72 5.68 5.60
CA MET A 212 19.46 5.11 6.11
C MET A 212 18.30 5.27 5.14
N TYR A 213 18.40 6.20 4.18
CA TYR A 213 17.44 6.36 3.07
C TYR A 213 17.34 5.12 2.19
N ALA A 214 18.39 4.28 2.18
CA ALA A 214 18.40 2.98 1.50
C ALA A 214 17.21 2.07 1.87
N ARG A 215 16.69 2.22 3.09
CA ARG A 215 15.58 1.41 3.60
C ARG A 215 14.30 1.61 2.82
N GLU A 216 14.08 2.78 2.26
CA GLU A 216 12.93 3.06 1.38
C GLU A 216 12.96 2.18 0.12
N ALA A 217 14.15 1.93 -0.42
CA ALA A 217 14.38 0.99 -1.52
C ALA A 217 14.52 -0.47 -1.06
N GLY A 218 14.25 -0.75 0.22
CA GLY A 218 14.24 -2.09 0.80
C GLY A 218 15.62 -2.72 1.01
N TRP A 219 16.66 -1.92 1.22
CA TRP A 219 18.00 -2.41 1.54
C TRP A 219 18.71 -1.55 2.60
N GLU A 220 19.76 -2.08 3.19
CA GLU A 220 20.64 -1.33 4.09
C GLU A 220 22.10 -1.75 3.92
N LEU A 221 23.02 -1.00 4.52
CA LEU A 221 24.41 -1.42 4.60
C LEU A 221 24.63 -2.41 5.74
N ASP A 222 25.23 -3.56 5.44
CA ASP A 222 25.71 -4.48 6.46
C ASP A 222 26.90 -3.89 7.26
N ALA A 223 27.39 -4.64 8.26
CA ALA A 223 28.52 -4.22 9.07
C ALA A 223 29.81 -3.98 8.26
N GLY A 224 29.99 -4.68 7.13
CA GLY A 224 31.11 -4.51 6.20
C GLY A 224 30.93 -3.36 5.19
N GLY A 225 29.73 -2.79 5.10
CA GLY A 225 29.38 -1.78 4.10
C GLY A 225 28.89 -2.36 2.77
N GLY A 226 28.59 -3.66 2.73
CA GLY A 226 27.91 -4.30 1.60
C GLY A 226 26.40 -4.07 1.65
N LYS A 227 25.73 -4.25 0.51
CA LYS A 227 24.27 -4.16 0.40
C LYS A 227 23.62 -5.42 0.99
N LYS A 228 22.75 -5.23 1.98
CA LYS A 228 21.88 -6.27 2.56
C LYS A 228 20.44 -5.97 2.18
N GLN A 229 19.78 -6.91 1.49
CA GLN A 229 18.35 -6.82 1.19
C GLN A 229 17.51 -7.01 2.46
N LEU A 230 16.42 -6.26 2.56
CA LEU A 230 15.47 -6.31 3.68
C LEU A 230 14.15 -6.99 3.33
N TYR A 231 14.05 -7.58 2.14
CA TYR A 231 12.90 -8.37 1.67
C TYR A 231 13.37 -9.45 0.68
N HIS A 232 12.48 -10.38 0.35
CA HIS A 232 12.70 -11.40 -0.69
C HIS A 232 12.11 -10.93 -2.03
N PRO A 233 12.83 -11.03 -3.16
CA PRO A 233 12.35 -10.53 -4.44
C PRO A 233 11.15 -11.33 -4.99
N GLU A 234 10.98 -12.59 -4.58
CA GLU A 234 9.80 -13.39 -4.88
C GLU A 234 8.56 -12.73 -4.28
N CYS A 235 7.54 -12.48 -5.10
CA CYS A 235 6.28 -11.90 -4.67
C CYS A 235 5.12 -12.81 -5.07
N TYR A 236 4.28 -13.17 -4.10
CA TYR A 236 3.02 -13.86 -4.37
C TYR A 236 1.86 -13.09 -3.74
N PRO A 237 0.97 -12.48 -4.56
CA PRO A 237 -0.16 -11.73 -4.05
C PRO A 237 -1.24 -12.66 -3.51
N PHE A 238 -2.03 -12.17 -2.57
CA PHE A 238 -3.30 -12.78 -2.18
C PHE A 238 -4.44 -12.17 -3.00
N LEU A 239 -5.40 -13.02 -3.36
CA LEU A 239 -6.61 -12.66 -4.08
C LEU A 239 -7.81 -12.92 -3.19
N VAL A 240 -8.83 -12.07 -3.29
CA VAL A 240 -10.13 -12.32 -2.65
C VAL A 240 -10.82 -13.45 -3.40
N SER A 241 -11.13 -14.54 -2.70
CA SER A 241 -11.91 -15.64 -3.26
C SER A 241 -13.31 -15.14 -3.60
N ARG A 242 -13.73 -15.34 -4.86
CA ARG A 242 -15.05 -14.93 -5.37
C ARG A 242 -16.16 -15.96 -5.10
N GLU A 243 -15.84 -17.07 -4.45
CA GLU A 243 -16.82 -18.08 -4.07
C GLU A 243 -17.23 -17.89 -2.61
N ASP A 244 -18.49 -17.46 -2.38
CA ASP A 244 -19.16 -17.38 -1.06
C ASP A 244 -19.33 -18.74 -0.35
N THR A 245 -18.67 -19.80 -0.84
CA THR A 245 -18.69 -21.11 -0.21
C THR A 245 -17.54 -21.23 0.77
N LEU A 246 -17.87 -20.96 2.04
CA LEU A 246 -17.29 -21.69 3.17
C LEU A 246 -17.45 -23.19 2.87
N GLU A 247 -16.38 -23.83 2.39
CA GLU A 247 -16.10 -25.28 2.25
C GLU A 247 -15.82 -25.78 0.82
N ALA A 248 -14.55 -26.09 0.53
CA ALA A 248 -14.09 -27.46 0.22
C ALA A 248 -12.54 -27.54 0.22
N PRO A 249 -11.94 -28.67 0.64
CA PRO A 249 -10.50 -28.78 0.86
C PRO A 249 -9.74 -28.95 -0.47
N GLY A 250 -9.29 -27.83 -1.02
CA GLY A 250 -8.17 -27.81 -1.96
C GLY A 250 -6.88 -28.25 -1.28
N ALA A 251 -5.84 -28.52 -2.07
CA ALA A 251 -4.50 -28.76 -1.54
C ALA A 251 -4.12 -27.65 -0.51
N PRO A 252 -3.41 -27.98 0.58
CA PRO A 252 -3.06 -26.99 1.59
C PRO A 252 -2.32 -25.82 0.93
N ALA A 253 -2.90 -24.62 1.01
CA ALA A 253 -2.28 -23.41 0.49
C ALA A 253 -0.90 -23.21 1.13
N ALA A 254 0.06 -22.69 0.36
CA ALA A 254 1.42 -22.45 0.85
C ALA A 254 1.45 -21.54 2.09
N VAL A 255 0.54 -20.57 2.11
CA VAL A 255 0.33 -19.65 3.21
C VAL A 255 -1.17 -19.43 3.39
N GLN A 256 -1.65 -19.59 4.62
CA GLN A 256 -3.01 -19.21 5.00
C GLN A 256 -2.96 -17.90 5.76
N MET A 257 -3.89 -17.00 5.47
CA MET A 257 -3.99 -15.71 6.17
C MET A 257 -5.04 -15.74 7.27
N LEU A 258 -4.86 -14.87 8.26
CA LEU A 258 -5.92 -14.42 9.15
C LEU A 258 -6.64 -15.57 9.89
N GLN A 259 -5.86 -16.51 10.41
CA GLN A 259 -6.39 -17.64 11.17
C GLN A 259 -6.61 -17.25 12.64
N ALA A 260 -7.61 -17.86 13.28
CA ALA A 260 -7.82 -17.68 14.72
C ALA A 260 -6.61 -18.20 15.51
N GLY A 261 -6.08 -17.36 16.40
CA GLY A 261 -5.01 -17.76 17.31
C GLY A 261 -5.52 -18.50 18.55
N THR A 262 -4.59 -19.11 19.28
CA THR A 262 -4.85 -19.91 20.50
C THR A 262 -4.48 -19.17 21.78
N HIS A 263 -3.99 -17.94 21.67
CA HIS A 263 -3.51 -17.12 22.77
C HIS A 263 -4.26 -15.79 22.82
N ALA A 264 -4.27 -15.15 23.99
CA ALA A 264 -4.82 -13.81 24.17
C ALA A 264 -3.68 -12.78 24.29
N CYS A 265 -3.94 -11.55 23.85
CA CYS A 265 -3.05 -10.41 24.02
C CYS A 265 -2.92 -10.08 25.51
N PRO A 266 -1.71 -10.01 26.08
CA PRO A 266 -1.51 -9.63 27.49
C PRO A 266 -1.91 -8.19 27.82
N TRP A 267 -2.12 -7.32 26.81
CA TRP A 267 -2.46 -5.92 27.02
C TRP A 267 -3.98 -5.70 27.02
N CYS A 268 -4.66 -6.08 25.93
CA CYS A 268 -6.11 -5.86 25.78
C CYS A 268 -6.96 -7.11 26.06
N GLY A 269 -6.36 -8.27 26.33
CA GLY A 269 -7.09 -9.53 26.53
C GLY A 269 -7.77 -10.10 25.27
N GLY A 270 -7.74 -9.39 24.14
CA GLY A 270 -8.31 -9.86 22.87
C GLY A 270 -7.57 -11.08 22.32
N ALA A 271 -8.26 -11.89 21.51
CA ALA A 271 -7.63 -13.03 20.85
C ALA A 271 -6.51 -12.56 19.91
N LEU A 272 -5.38 -13.26 19.91
CA LEU A 272 -4.36 -13.06 18.89
C LEU A 272 -4.83 -13.67 17.57
N THR A 273 -4.39 -13.05 16.47
CA THR A 273 -4.61 -13.54 15.11
C THR A 273 -3.30 -14.07 14.58
N VAL A 274 -3.33 -15.25 13.94
CA VAL A 274 -2.22 -15.71 13.11
C VAL A 274 -2.40 -15.05 11.76
N LEU A 275 -1.69 -13.94 11.51
CA LEU A 275 -1.81 -13.19 10.25
C LEU A 275 -1.36 -14.02 9.06
N PHE A 276 -0.27 -14.78 9.24
CA PHE A 276 0.29 -15.63 8.19
C PHE A 276 0.73 -16.97 8.77
N ASP A 277 0.23 -18.05 8.18
CA ASP A 277 0.54 -19.43 8.54
C ASP A 277 1.18 -20.13 7.33
N TYR A 278 2.50 -20.23 7.34
CA TYR A 278 3.32 -20.77 6.26
C TYR A 278 3.50 -22.28 6.41
N ASP A 279 3.21 -23.05 5.37
CA ASP A 279 3.73 -24.40 5.18
C ASP A 279 5.13 -24.33 4.55
N LEU A 280 6.17 -24.44 5.37
CA LEU A 280 7.57 -24.30 4.93
C LEU A 280 8.02 -25.43 3.99
N LYS A 281 7.23 -26.49 3.82
CA LYS A 281 7.51 -27.54 2.84
C LYS A 281 7.01 -27.18 1.45
N HIS A 282 6.10 -26.22 1.34
CA HIS A 282 5.50 -25.84 0.08
C HIS A 282 6.53 -25.15 -0.84
N PRO A 283 6.62 -25.51 -2.14
CA PRO A 283 7.61 -24.93 -3.05
C PRO A 283 7.60 -23.40 -3.13
N GLN A 284 6.41 -22.78 -3.09
CA GLN A 284 6.26 -21.32 -3.21
C GLN A 284 6.95 -20.52 -2.10
N VAL A 285 7.23 -21.11 -0.92
CA VAL A 285 7.83 -20.39 0.22
C VAL A 285 9.29 -20.78 0.46
N ARG A 286 9.88 -21.60 -0.43
CA ARG A 286 11.28 -22.05 -0.30
C ARG A 286 12.28 -20.92 -0.33
N PHE A 287 11.94 -19.79 -0.96
CA PHE A 287 12.77 -18.58 -1.00
C PHE A 287 13.09 -18.02 0.40
N MET A 288 12.28 -18.35 1.41
CA MET A 288 12.55 -17.95 2.80
C MET A 288 13.70 -18.76 3.43
N GLU A 289 14.07 -19.89 2.84
CA GLU A 289 15.19 -20.75 3.25
C GLU A 289 15.15 -21.15 4.74
N LEU A 290 13.97 -21.54 5.23
CA LEU A 290 13.78 -21.97 6.62
C LEU A 290 13.75 -23.51 6.72
N PRO A 291 14.55 -24.13 7.62
CA PRO A 291 14.74 -25.59 7.65
C PRO A 291 13.62 -26.39 8.36
N GLY A 292 12.47 -25.78 8.68
CA GLY A 292 11.39 -26.44 9.43
C GLY A 292 10.18 -26.84 8.60
N LYS A 293 9.04 -27.01 9.26
CA LYS A 293 7.78 -27.44 8.65
C LYS A 293 6.74 -26.34 8.58
N ARG A 294 6.69 -25.46 9.57
CA ARG A 294 5.61 -24.48 9.68
C ARG A 294 6.09 -23.23 10.40
N LEU A 295 5.78 -22.06 9.87
CA LEU A 295 6.03 -20.77 10.54
C LEU A 295 4.70 -20.05 10.71
N ARG A 296 4.41 -19.61 11.94
CA ARG A 296 3.23 -18.79 12.22
C ARG A 296 3.66 -17.41 12.68
N ILE A 297 3.23 -16.40 11.94
CA ILE A 297 3.38 -15.00 12.32
C ILE A 297 2.05 -14.54 12.90
N ALA A 298 2.03 -14.30 14.21
CA ALA A 298 0.84 -13.85 14.93
C ALA A 298 1.03 -12.43 15.47
N ALA A 299 -0.07 -11.72 15.71
CA ALA A 299 -0.08 -10.45 16.43
C ALA A 299 -1.47 -10.16 17.00
N CYS A 300 -1.58 -9.11 17.82
CA CYS A 300 -2.85 -8.57 18.24
C CYS A 300 -3.26 -7.45 17.29
N MET A 301 -4.24 -7.69 16.42
CA MET A 301 -4.69 -6.71 15.42
C MET A 301 -5.13 -5.38 16.06
N HIS A 302 -5.71 -5.41 17.27
CA HIS A 302 -6.09 -4.18 17.98
C HIS A 302 -4.88 -3.37 18.48
N CYS A 303 -3.93 -4.03 19.15
CA CYS A 303 -2.83 -3.33 19.81
C CYS A 303 -1.72 -2.92 18.82
N ASN A 304 -1.63 -3.59 17.67
CA ASN A 304 -0.58 -3.33 16.68
C ASN A 304 -0.69 -1.93 16.06
N CYS A 305 -1.89 -1.33 16.02
CA CYS A 305 -2.09 0.05 15.59
C CYS A 305 -1.36 1.08 16.47
N TYR A 306 -0.87 0.67 17.65
CA TYR A 306 -0.20 1.52 18.61
C TYR A 306 1.31 1.27 18.70
N GLY A 307 1.86 0.34 17.91
CA GLY A 307 3.30 0.08 17.86
C GLY A 307 3.62 -1.36 17.46
N THR A 308 4.92 -1.64 17.31
CA THR A 308 5.40 -2.98 16.92
C THR A 308 5.07 -4.03 17.97
N VAL A 309 4.41 -5.12 17.54
CA VAL A 309 4.24 -6.32 18.37
C VAL A 309 5.23 -7.39 17.92
N TYR A 310 6.07 -7.82 18.86
CA TYR A 310 7.01 -8.93 18.70
C TYR A 310 6.40 -10.24 19.20
N MET A 311 6.62 -11.32 18.46
CA MET A 311 6.31 -12.68 18.91
C MET A 311 7.55 -13.56 18.82
N LYS A 312 7.65 -14.54 19.71
CA LYS A 312 8.52 -15.69 19.51
C LYS A 312 7.84 -16.66 18.57
N ALA A 313 8.60 -17.22 17.63
CA ALA A 313 8.14 -18.28 16.76
C ALA A 313 9.07 -19.49 16.86
N ASP A 314 8.56 -20.66 16.49
CA ASP A 314 9.38 -21.80 16.10
C ASP A 314 9.07 -22.20 14.66
N LEU A 315 9.86 -23.13 14.12
CA LEU A 315 9.69 -23.63 12.76
C LEU A 315 8.84 -24.92 12.69
N GLU A 316 8.11 -25.25 13.75
CA GLU A 316 7.13 -26.33 13.82
C GLU A 316 5.68 -25.81 13.97
N GLY A 317 5.48 -24.49 14.03
CA GLY A 317 4.19 -23.82 14.07
C GLY A 317 3.76 -23.32 15.45
N GLY A 318 4.64 -23.37 16.44
CA GLY A 318 4.45 -22.73 17.74
C GLY A 318 4.77 -21.24 17.67
N TYR A 319 4.04 -20.45 18.46
CA TYR A 319 4.31 -19.03 18.66
C TYR A 319 3.91 -18.61 20.08
N ALA A 320 4.55 -17.58 20.61
CA ALA A 320 4.28 -17.05 21.94
C ALA A 320 4.52 -15.54 22.00
N TRP A 321 3.84 -14.87 22.93
CA TRP A 321 4.08 -13.46 23.20
C TRP A 321 5.54 -13.22 23.61
N SER A 322 6.18 -12.21 23.03
CA SER A 322 7.56 -11.86 23.35
C SER A 322 7.65 -11.04 24.63
N GLU A 323 8.64 -11.33 25.49
CA GLU A 323 8.99 -10.50 26.65
C GLU A 323 9.51 -9.10 26.28
N TYR A 324 9.91 -8.89 25.02
CA TYR A 324 10.43 -7.60 24.55
C TYR A 324 9.33 -6.58 24.23
N ASN A 325 8.07 -7.00 24.27
CA ASN A 325 6.94 -6.12 24.04
C ASN A 325 6.79 -5.11 25.18
N VAL A 326 6.81 -3.82 24.84
CA VAL A 326 6.58 -2.72 25.77
C VAL A 326 5.21 -2.13 25.48
N VAL A 327 4.36 -2.02 26.51
CA VAL A 327 3.03 -1.41 26.38
C VAL A 327 3.19 0.05 25.94
N PRO A 328 2.60 0.48 24.81
CA PRO A 328 2.64 1.88 24.41
C PRO A 328 1.96 2.76 25.46
N GLY A 329 2.57 3.88 25.84
CA GLY A 329 2.04 4.77 26.88
C GLY A 329 0.71 5.45 26.51
N TYR A 330 0.34 5.43 25.23
CA TYR A 330 -0.91 5.95 24.68
C TYR A 330 -1.90 4.84 24.28
N LEU A 331 -1.63 3.58 24.65
CA LEU A 331 -2.61 2.52 24.47
C LEU A 331 -3.86 2.86 25.31
N PRO A 332 -5.06 2.94 24.71
CA PRO A 332 -6.26 3.27 25.47
C PRO A 332 -6.54 2.20 26.51
N ASP A 333 -7.08 2.62 27.66
CA ASP A 333 -7.60 1.69 28.66
C ASP A 333 -8.62 0.78 27.99
N ASN A 334 -8.56 -0.51 28.32
CA ASN A 334 -9.42 -1.52 27.73
C ASN A 334 -10.87 -1.31 28.18
N THR A 335 -11.62 -0.46 27.48
CA THR A 335 -13.03 -0.16 27.80
C THR A 335 -13.99 -1.26 27.32
N GLY A 336 -13.50 -2.48 27.07
CA GLY A 336 -14.33 -3.66 26.83
C GLY A 336 -15.11 -3.66 25.51
N GLY A 337 -14.76 -2.77 24.58
CA GLY A 337 -15.23 -2.83 23.21
C GLY A 337 -14.47 -3.91 22.47
N ALA A 338 -14.98 -5.14 22.44
CA ALA A 338 -14.55 -6.08 21.42
C ALA A 338 -14.72 -5.37 20.08
N LEU A 339 -13.62 -5.13 19.35
CA LEU A 339 -13.75 -4.77 17.94
C LEU A 339 -14.64 -5.86 17.33
N ALA A 340 -15.72 -5.42 16.69
CA ALA A 340 -16.57 -6.34 15.95
C ALA A 340 -15.63 -7.15 15.05
N PHE A 341 -15.69 -8.47 15.14
CA PHE A 341 -14.95 -9.30 14.20
C PHE A 341 -15.50 -8.95 12.82
N ASN A 342 -14.75 -8.14 12.07
CA ASN A 342 -15.09 -7.86 10.69
C ASN A 342 -15.09 -9.22 9.99
N THR A 343 -16.15 -9.49 9.23
CA THR A 343 -16.18 -10.67 8.38
C THR A 343 -15.12 -10.48 7.32
N TRP A 344 -13.98 -11.17 7.49
CA TRP A 344 -12.89 -11.08 6.53
C TRP A 344 -13.24 -11.83 5.25
N HIS A 345 -12.82 -11.26 4.12
CA HIS A 345 -12.81 -11.98 2.88
C HIS A 345 -11.90 -13.20 2.97
N VAL A 346 -12.27 -14.29 2.29
CA VAL A 346 -11.41 -15.46 2.18
C VAL A 346 -10.27 -15.11 1.23
N MET A 347 -9.05 -15.09 1.76
CA MET A 347 -7.84 -14.75 1.01
C MET A 347 -7.17 -16.02 0.48
N GLN A 348 -6.91 -16.06 -0.83
CA GLN A 348 -6.21 -17.15 -1.50
C GLN A 348 -4.88 -16.66 -2.06
N LEU A 349 -3.78 -17.33 -1.71
CA LEU A 349 -2.47 -17.04 -2.28
C LEU A 349 -2.47 -17.41 -3.78
N SER A 350 -2.00 -16.51 -4.63
CA SER A 350 -1.83 -16.77 -6.06
C SER A 350 -0.84 -17.92 -6.30
N GLU A 351 -1.13 -18.77 -7.28
CA GLU A 351 -0.18 -19.80 -7.75
C GLU A 351 0.97 -19.20 -8.57
N GLN A 352 0.70 -18.08 -9.26
CA GLN A 352 1.68 -17.38 -10.08
C GLN A 352 2.32 -16.23 -9.29
N PRO A 353 3.65 -16.07 -9.38
CA PRO A 353 4.31 -14.92 -8.79
C PRO A 353 3.94 -13.64 -9.54
N ALA A 354 3.95 -12.52 -8.82
CA ALA A 354 3.88 -11.18 -9.39
C ALA A 354 5.30 -10.56 -9.51
N GLY A 355 5.39 -9.35 -10.06
CA GLY A 355 6.63 -8.59 -10.07
C GLY A 355 7.09 -8.27 -8.64
N THR A 356 8.41 -8.16 -8.44
CA THR A 356 8.99 -7.82 -7.13
C THR A 356 8.43 -6.52 -6.54
N TYR A 357 8.09 -5.56 -7.40
CA TYR A 357 7.60 -4.24 -7.03
C TYR A 357 6.12 -4.02 -7.38
N GLU A 358 5.38 -5.11 -7.64
CA GLU A 358 3.97 -5.07 -8.09
C GLU A 358 3.10 -4.13 -7.23
N SER A 359 3.26 -4.23 -5.91
CA SER A 359 2.50 -3.44 -4.93
C SER A 359 3.35 -2.39 -4.22
N ALA A 360 4.58 -2.10 -4.68
CA ALA A 360 5.53 -1.23 -3.97
C ALA A 360 5.06 0.24 -3.83
N TYR A 361 4.03 0.64 -4.59
CA TYR A 361 3.41 1.97 -4.47
C TYR A 361 1.95 1.84 -4.05
N TRP A 362 1.69 2.16 -2.78
CA TRP A 362 0.39 1.94 -2.11
C TRP A 362 -0.77 2.72 -2.72
N VAL A 363 -0.50 3.80 -3.46
CA VAL A 363 -1.52 4.63 -4.12
C VAL A 363 -2.08 3.95 -5.38
N LEU A 364 -1.38 2.95 -5.93
CA LEU A 364 -1.94 2.18 -7.04
C LEU A 364 -3.16 1.39 -6.54
N GLU A 365 -4.23 1.34 -7.34
CA GLU A 365 -5.43 0.55 -7.05
C GLU A 365 -5.19 -0.99 -7.14
N ALA A 366 -3.94 -1.43 -7.06
CA ALA A 366 -3.56 -2.84 -7.06
C ALA A 366 -3.67 -3.43 -5.65
N PRO A 367 -4.19 -4.66 -5.50
CA PRO A 367 -4.24 -5.30 -4.19
C PRO A 367 -2.85 -5.43 -3.57
N ALA A 368 -2.71 -5.05 -2.30
CA ALA A 368 -1.40 -4.99 -1.64
C ALA A 368 -1.10 -6.21 -0.75
N SER A 369 -2.04 -7.11 -0.46
CA SER A 369 -1.71 -8.28 0.37
C SER A 369 -0.79 -9.25 -0.39
N GLN A 370 0.40 -9.53 0.15
CA GLN A 370 1.40 -10.38 -0.50
C GLN A 370 2.33 -11.07 0.51
N ILE A 371 2.98 -12.15 0.07
CA ILE A 371 4.21 -12.65 0.70
C ILE A 371 5.42 -12.28 -0.17
N GLY A 372 6.54 -11.94 0.47
CA GLY A 372 7.72 -11.39 -0.20
C GLY A 372 7.38 -10.15 -1.02
N GLY A 373 8.21 -9.82 -2.01
CA GLY A 373 8.15 -8.56 -2.74
C GLY A 373 8.61 -7.37 -1.89
N HIS A 374 8.76 -6.21 -2.54
CA HIS A 374 9.01 -4.95 -1.85
C HIS A 374 7.72 -4.48 -1.13
N PRO A 375 7.79 -4.01 0.13
CA PRO A 375 6.61 -3.62 0.90
C PRO A 375 5.92 -2.36 0.36
N ALA A 376 4.59 -2.34 0.40
CA ALA A 376 3.76 -1.20 -0.01
C ALA A 376 3.68 -0.10 1.07
N TRP A 377 4.79 0.50 1.46
CA TRP A 377 4.82 1.48 2.57
C TRP A 377 3.83 2.63 2.36
N ILE A 378 2.91 2.84 3.31
CA ILE A 378 1.96 3.96 3.32
C ILE A 378 2.65 5.22 3.85
N GLN A 379 3.51 5.04 4.85
CA GLN A 379 4.34 6.06 5.47
C GLN A 379 5.81 5.81 5.09
N ASP A 380 6.76 6.27 5.91
CA ASP A 380 8.18 5.91 5.73
C ASP A 380 8.40 4.40 5.96
N ALA A 381 9.47 3.87 5.37
CA ALA A 381 9.89 2.49 5.54
C ALA A 381 10.28 2.19 7.00
N ASP A 382 9.50 1.33 7.66
CA ASP A 382 9.68 1.00 9.07
C ASP A 382 10.02 -0.48 9.27
N TYR A 383 11.27 -0.83 8.97
CA TYR A 383 11.82 -2.16 9.27
C TYR A 383 12.23 -2.23 10.75
N PRO A 384 11.55 -3.07 11.58
CA PRO A 384 11.88 -3.16 12.99
C PRO A 384 13.24 -3.82 13.21
N ALA A 385 13.95 -3.41 14.26
CA ALA A 385 15.14 -4.10 14.73
C ALA A 385 14.75 -5.30 15.61
N CYS A 386 15.42 -6.43 15.44
CA CYS A 386 15.20 -7.58 16.30
C CYS A 386 15.65 -7.25 17.73
N PRO A 387 14.80 -7.44 18.75
CA PRO A 387 15.17 -7.10 20.12
C PRO A 387 16.24 -8.02 20.73
N CYS A 388 16.53 -9.16 20.09
CA CYS A 388 17.56 -10.11 20.54
C CYS A 388 18.96 -9.77 20.03
N CYS A 389 19.10 -9.47 18.73
CA CYS A 389 20.39 -9.27 18.07
C CYS A 389 20.61 -7.86 17.52
N ALA A 390 19.62 -6.97 17.68
CA ALA A 390 19.60 -5.60 17.15
C ALA A 390 19.70 -5.46 15.62
N GLN A 391 19.71 -6.57 14.87
CA GLN A 391 19.71 -6.54 13.40
C GLN A 391 18.33 -6.13 12.88
N THR A 392 18.32 -5.31 11.83
CA THR A 392 17.10 -5.00 11.08
C THR A 392 16.49 -6.29 10.53
N MET A 393 15.19 -6.47 10.79
CA MET A 393 14.43 -7.66 10.41
C MET A 393 14.04 -7.63 8.93
N THR A 394 13.91 -8.81 8.34
CA THR A 394 13.53 -8.96 6.93
C THR A 394 12.01 -9.01 6.81
N PHE A 395 11.44 -8.24 5.89
CA PHE A 395 10.04 -8.31 5.52
C PHE A 395 9.68 -9.69 4.98
N ALA A 396 8.57 -10.23 5.48
CA ALA A 396 8.07 -11.55 5.11
C ALA A 396 6.77 -11.45 4.32
N ALA A 397 5.82 -10.60 4.74
CA ALA A 397 4.51 -10.45 4.11
C ALA A 397 3.77 -9.22 4.59
N GLN A 398 2.69 -8.86 3.90
CA GLN A 398 1.76 -7.82 4.32
C GLN A 398 0.30 -8.18 4.06
N ALA A 399 -0.60 -7.61 4.87
CA ALA A 399 -2.04 -7.76 4.77
C ALA A 399 -2.68 -6.38 4.64
N ASP A 400 -3.28 -6.13 3.48
CA ASP A 400 -4.01 -4.90 3.18
C ASP A 400 -5.45 -5.02 3.67
N MET A 401 -5.81 -4.19 4.65
CA MET A 401 -7.13 -4.24 5.26
C MET A 401 -8.25 -3.75 4.34
N GLY A 402 -7.92 -2.92 3.34
CA GLY A 402 -8.86 -2.49 2.32
C GLY A 402 -9.28 -3.66 1.45
N GLN A 403 -8.34 -4.56 1.18
CA GLN A 403 -8.59 -5.81 0.47
C GLN A 403 -9.27 -6.87 1.36
N VAL A 404 -8.93 -6.92 2.65
CA VAL A 404 -9.37 -7.98 3.57
C VAL A 404 -10.78 -7.74 4.13
N ALA A 405 -11.17 -6.49 4.41
CA ALA A 405 -12.37 -6.21 5.21
C ALA A 405 -13.06 -4.85 4.93
N GLU A 406 -12.82 -4.22 3.77
CA GLU A 406 -13.23 -2.81 3.53
C GLU A 406 -12.82 -1.88 4.69
N ASP A 407 -11.63 -2.12 5.24
CA ASP A 407 -11.06 -1.40 6.39
C ASP A 407 -9.76 -0.69 5.97
N GLU A 408 -9.18 0.15 6.81
CA GLU A 408 -8.01 0.96 6.44
C GLU A 408 -6.68 0.35 6.91
N GLY A 409 -5.61 0.70 6.20
CA GLY A 409 -4.23 0.41 6.57
C GLY A 409 -3.71 -0.98 6.21
N ILE A 410 -2.42 -1.17 6.43
CA ILE A 410 -1.67 -2.38 6.08
C ILE A 410 -0.90 -2.88 7.29
N TYR A 411 -0.99 -4.18 7.54
CA TYR A 411 -0.13 -4.89 8.51
C TYR A 411 1.09 -5.46 7.79
N TYR A 412 2.28 -5.15 8.28
CA TYR A 412 3.55 -5.64 7.72
C TYR A 412 4.18 -6.62 8.70
N ALA A 413 4.51 -7.81 8.23
CA ALA A 413 5.12 -8.88 9.00
C ALA A 413 6.61 -9.03 8.66
N PHE A 414 7.43 -9.16 9.70
CA PHE A 414 8.88 -9.29 9.60
C PHE A 414 9.37 -10.52 10.38
N LEU A 415 10.52 -11.04 9.96
CA LEU A 415 11.17 -12.19 10.59
C LEU A 415 12.65 -11.92 10.81
N CYS A 416 13.11 -12.17 12.04
CA CYS A 416 14.52 -12.36 12.34
C CYS A 416 14.82 -13.86 12.29
N ARG A 417 15.45 -14.32 11.20
CA ARG A 417 15.73 -15.75 10.97
C ARG A 417 16.62 -16.37 12.06
N GLU A 418 17.60 -15.63 12.56
CA GLU A 418 18.56 -16.13 13.57
C GLU A 418 17.94 -16.34 14.95
N CYS A 419 17.12 -15.39 15.39
CA CYS A 419 16.52 -15.40 16.73
C CYS A 419 15.12 -15.98 16.77
N LEU A 420 14.52 -16.27 15.60
CA LEU A 420 13.13 -16.70 15.45
C LEU A 420 12.14 -15.79 16.20
N ILE A 421 12.37 -14.48 16.06
CA ILE A 421 11.43 -13.45 16.48
C ILE A 421 10.71 -12.95 15.24
N THR A 422 9.39 -12.81 15.32
CA THR A 422 8.58 -12.11 14.33
C THR A 422 8.17 -10.76 14.88
N ALA A 423 7.97 -9.79 14.00
CA ALA A 423 7.43 -8.49 14.35
C ALA A 423 6.30 -8.16 13.39
N VAL A 424 5.28 -7.45 13.88
CA VAL A 424 4.23 -6.90 13.02
C VAL A 424 4.11 -5.41 13.28
N ASN A 425 4.11 -4.62 12.21
CA ASN A 425 3.84 -3.18 12.23
C ASN A 425 2.52 -2.91 11.51
N TYR A 426 1.93 -1.74 11.75
CA TYR A 426 0.71 -1.28 11.08
C TYR A 426 0.91 0.17 10.63
N GLN A 427 0.52 0.47 9.39
CA GLN A 427 0.48 1.83 8.86
C GLN A 427 -0.89 2.10 8.24
N GLN A 428 -1.32 3.36 8.29
CA GLN A 428 -2.54 3.88 7.67
C GLN A 428 -2.33 5.35 7.31
N THR A 429 -3.17 5.89 6.43
CA THR A 429 -3.13 7.29 5.95
C THR A 429 -3.65 8.28 6.97
#